data_AF-A0A7W7N348-F1
#
_entry.id   AF-A0A7W7N348-F1
#
_cell.length_a   1.000
_cell.length_b   1.000
_cell.length_c   1.000
_cell.angle_alpha   90.00
_cell.angle_beta   90.00
_cell.angle_gamma   90.00
#
_symmetry.space_group_name_H-M   'P 1'
#
loop_
_entity.id
_entity.type
_entity.pdbx_description
1 polymer ?
#
loop_
_entity_poly.entity_id
_entity_poly.type
_entity_poly.pdbx_seq_one_letter_code
_entity_poly.pdbx_strand_id
1 'polypeptide(L)'
;MPGRFLLAALIGALAALWSLTRPGDPALFPASQEAGVTVYLLDNGFHTDLAVPRAALMGGGGALAEATASLAPGDWVLVGWGDAKFYVDQSPVSGRLADGARALFKPGNAAVVMLDPVATDPARRFRPEDRQALTLSQAGMGGLRARVQASLATDAAGRPILATARPGDDARFFESRETFWVGRLCNHWTAELLSAAGLPIRPWRTLTSGEVMRTAARGQAEGGQAEGGRAEAAKLDLQPVRD
;
A
#
# COMPACT_ATOMS: atom_id res chain seq x y z
N MET A 1 25.46 -10.21 -37.53
CA MET A 1 24.14 -10.87 -37.45
C MET A 1 23.72 -11.30 -36.04
N PRO A 2 24.56 -11.89 -35.15
CA PRO A 2 24.10 -12.38 -33.84
C PRO A 2 23.69 -11.29 -32.84
N GLY A 3 24.28 -10.09 -32.92
CA GLY A 3 23.94 -8.97 -32.03
C GLY A 3 22.51 -8.42 -32.19
N ARG A 4 21.88 -8.59 -33.36
CA ARG A 4 20.50 -8.13 -33.60
C ARG A 4 19.47 -9.05 -32.94
N PHE A 5 19.73 -10.36 -32.91
CA PHE A 5 18.89 -11.34 -32.22
C PHE A 5 19.03 -11.24 -30.70
N LEU A 6 20.24 -11.01 -30.19
CA LEU A 6 20.46 -10.74 -28.77
C LEU A 6 19.76 -9.45 -28.30
N LEU A 7 19.82 -8.38 -29.10
CA LEU A 7 19.12 -7.14 -28.80
C LEU A 7 17.59 -7.30 -28.84
N ALA A 8 17.05 -8.01 -29.84
CA ALA A 8 15.62 -8.28 -29.93
C ALA A 8 15.13 -9.17 -28.76
N ALA A 9 15.90 -10.19 -28.37
CA ALA A 9 15.59 -11.03 -27.22
C ALA A 9 15.63 -10.23 -25.91
N LEU A 10 16.60 -9.32 -25.75
CA LEU A 10 16.68 -8.43 -24.59
C LEU A 10 15.48 -7.49 -24.52
N ILE A 11 15.10 -6.86 -25.64
CA ILE A 11 13.90 -6.00 -25.72
C ILE A 11 12.64 -6.81 -25.39
N GLY A 12 12.50 -8.02 -25.93
CA GLY A 12 11.38 -8.91 -25.63
C GLY A 12 11.29 -9.29 -24.14
N ALA A 13 12.43 -9.64 -23.53
CA ALA A 13 12.51 -9.96 -22.11
C ALA A 13 12.17 -8.75 -21.22
N LEU A 14 12.68 -7.56 -21.56
CA LEU A 14 12.36 -6.31 -20.86
C LEU A 14 10.87 -5.95 -21.01
N ALA A 15 10.29 -6.13 -22.20
CA ALA A 15 8.86 -5.90 -22.43
C ALA A 15 7.96 -6.90 -21.66
N ALA A 16 8.38 -8.16 -21.57
CA ALA A 16 7.69 -9.19 -20.79
C ALA A 16 7.76 -8.88 -19.28
N LEU A 17 8.95 -8.53 -18.76
CA LEU A 17 9.13 -8.10 -17.37
C LEU A 17 8.29 -6.85 -17.05
N TRP A 18 8.30 -5.85 -17.94
CA TRP A 18 7.50 -4.63 -17.80
C TRP A 18 5.99 -4.88 -17.84
N SER A 19 5.56 -5.98 -18.45
CA SER A 19 4.14 -6.34 -18.60
C SER A 19 3.68 -7.40 -17.61
N LEU A 20 4.58 -7.94 -16.79
CA LEU A 20 4.28 -8.94 -15.79
C LEU A 20 3.29 -8.37 -14.76
N THR A 21 2.11 -8.97 -14.70
CA THR A 21 1.11 -8.75 -13.67
C THR A 21 1.19 -9.88 -12.66
N ARG A 22 1.34 -9.55 -11.37
CA ARG A 22 1.00 -10.52 -10.33
C ARG A 22 -0.53 -10.56 -10.27
N PRO A 23 -1.14 -11.74 -10.50
CA PRO A 23 -2.59 -11.86 -10.41
C PRO A 23 -3.04 -11.51 -8.99
N GLY A 24 -4.21 -10.88 -8.88
CA GLY A 24 -4.86 -10.66 -7.60
C GLY A 24 -5.46 -11.97 -7.05
N ASP A 25 -5.88 -11.93 -5.79
CA ASP A 25 -6.60 -13.02 -5.16
C ASP A 25 -8.08 -12.61 -4.97
N PRO A 26 -9.01 -13.18 -5.76
CA PRO A 26 -10.42 -12.82 -5.70
C PRO A 26 -11.11 -13.29 -4.40
N ALA A 27 -10.46 -14.13 -3.58
CA ALA A 27 -10.95 -14.44 -2.24
C ALA A 27 -10.61 -13.33 -1.22
N LEU A 28 -9.63 -12.49 -1.53
CA LEU A 28 -9.18 -11.39 -0.67
C LEU A 28 -9.74 -10.04 -1.13
N PHE A 29 -9.93 -9.85 -2.43
CA PHE A 29 -10.37 -8.60 -3.02
C PHE A 29 -11.10 -8.76 -4.38
N PRO A 30 -12.21 -8.02 -4.62
CA PRO A 30 -12.90 -7.13 -3.69
C PRO A 30 -13.58 -7.92 -2.56
N ALA A 31 -14.06 -7.23 -1.54
CA ALA A 31 -14.91 -7.88 -0.53
C ALA A 31 -16.20 -8.39 -1.18
N SER A 32 -16.43 -9.71 -1.13
CA SER A 32 -17.77 -10.28 -1.35
C SER A 32 -18.76 -9.69 -0.36
N GLN A 33 -20.08 -9.76 -0.64
CA GLN A 33 -21.25 -9.18 0.05
C GLN A 33 -21.25 -9.07 1.61
N GLU A 34 -20.31 -9.68 2.33
CA GLU A 34 -20.00 -9.34 3.72
C GLU A 34 -19.48 -7.91 3.89
N ALA A 35 -19.65 -7.34 5.10
CA ALA A 35 -19.11 -6.02 5.45
C ALA A 35 -17.57 -6.01 5.39
N GLY A 36 -17.03 -5.56 4.26
CA GLY A 36 -15.61 -5.34 4.05
C GLY A 36 -15.06 -4.14 4.83
N VAL A 37 -13.73 -4.03 4.85
CA VAL A 37 -13.01 -2.91 5.47
C VAL A 37 -12.59 -1.94 4.38
N THR A 38 -13.14 -0.72 4.44
CA THR A 38 -12.74 0.35 3.52
C THR A 38 -11.42 0.96 3.96
N VAL A 39 -10.45 0.99 3.05
CA VAL A 39 -9.20 1.74 3.16
C VAL A 39 -9.12 2.76 2.02
N TYR A 40 -8.30 3.79 2.17
CA TYR A 40 -8.05 4.75 1.10
C TYR A 40 -6.59 4.72 0.71
N LEU A 41 -6.33 4.50 -0.58
CA LEU A 41 -5.03 4.79 -1.18
C LEU A 41 -4.98 6.28 -1.47
N LEU A 42 -3.95 6.95 -0.99
CA LEU A 42 -3.74 8.39 -1.12
C LEU A 42 -2.54 8.66 -2.03
N ASP A 43 -2.63 9.70 -2.84
CA ASP A 43 -1.57 10.18 -3.73
C ASP A 43 -1.37 11.68 -3.52
N ASN A 44 -0.11 12.11 -3.39
CA ASN A 44 0.25 13.54 -3.34
C ASN A 44 1.09 13.99 -4.56
N GLY A 45 1.11 13.18 -5.62
CA GLY A 45 1.86 13.39 -6.85
C GLY A 45 3.25 12.74 -6.87
N PHE A 46 3.80 12.37 -5.71
CA PHE A 46 5.13 11.75 -5.60
C PHE A 46 5.16 10.52 -4.69
N HIS A 47 4.30 10.48 -3.68
CA HIS A 47 4.27 9.48 -2.62
C HIS A 47 2.86 8.88 -2.51
N THR A 48 2.80 7.64 -2.06
CA THR A 48 1.54 6.97 -1.73
C THR A 48 1.50 6.59 -0.27
N ASP A 49 0.41 6.92 0.39
CA ASP A 49 0.07 6.49 1.75
C ASP A 49 -1.25 5.70 1.73
N LEU A 50 -1.51 4.94 2.79
CA LEU A 50 -2.80 4.31 3.02
C LEU A 50 -3.48 4.93 4.24
N ALA A 51 -4.71 5.41 4.12
CA ALA A 51 -5.56 5.65 5.27
C ALA A 51 -6.31 4.37 5.62
N VAL A 52 -6.06 3.84 6.82
CA VAL A 52 -6.64 2.58 7.31
C VAL A 52 -7.42 2.84 8.59
N PRO A 53 -8.59 2.21 8.82
CA PRO A 53 -9.28 2.32 10.09
C PRO A 53 -8.37 1.84 11.23
N ARG A 54 -8.25 2.63 12.30
CA ARG A 54 -7.43 2.29 13.46
C ARG A 54 -7.76 0.91 14.01
N ALA A 55 -9.06 0.62 14.16
CA ALA A 55 -9.53 -0.66 14.68
C ALA A 55 -9.06 -1.84 13.83
N ALA A 56 -8.97 -1.68 12.50
CA ALA A 56 -8.50 -2.73 11.60
C ALA A 56 -6.99 -3.01 11.75
N LEU A 57 -6.19 -1.98 12.03
CA LEU A 57 -4.75 -2.13 12.34
C LEU A 57 -4.53 -2.82 13.69
N MET A 58 -5.33 -2.46 14.70
CA MET A 58 -5.24 -3.04 16.06
C MET A 58 -5.72 -4.49 16.13
N GLY A 59 -6.66 -4.90 15.27
CA GLY A 59 -7.34 -6.20 15.36
C GLY A 59 -6.46 -7.45 15.19
N GLY A 60 -5.18 -7.31 14.81
CA GLY A 60 -4.24 -8.44 14.68
C GLY A 60 -3.29 -8.67 15.87
N GLY A 61 -3.29 -7.77 16.85
CA GLY A 61 -2.27 -7.77 17.91
C GLY A 61 -0.85 -7.49 17.38
N GLY A 62 0.16 -7.87 18.16
CA GLY A 62 1.57 -7.76 17.80
C GLY A 62 2.11 -6.33 17.69
N ALA A 63 3.29 -6.20 17.09
CA ALA A 63 4.03 -4.94 17.05
C ALA A 63 3.26 -3.80 16.36
N LEU A 64 2.46 -4.09 15.34
CA LEU A 64 1.68 -3.06 14.67
C LEU A 64 0.50 -2.58 15.54
N ALA A 65 -0.16 -3.48 16.27
CA ALA A 65 -1.20 -3.07 17.21
C ALA A 65 -0.63 -2.24 18.37
N GLU A 66 0.54 -2.61 18.90
CA GLU A 66 1.25 -1.83 19.92
C GLU A 66 1.66 -0.45 19.41
N ALA A 67 2.24 -0.37 18.19
CA ALA A 67 2.58 0.89 17.55
C ALA A 67 1.35 1.78 17.40
N THR A 68 0.25 1.21 16.89
CA THR A 68 -1.03 1.92 16.70
C THR A 68 -1.64 2.39 18.02
N ALA A 69 -1.54 1.59 19.08
CA ALA A 69 -2.04 1.94 20.41
C ALA A 69 -1.26 3.11 21.05
N SER A 70 0.00 3.32 20.65
CA SER A 70 0.84 4.42 21.16
C SER A 70 0.55 5.79 20.53
N LEU A 71 -0.25 5.83 19.46
CA LEU A 71 -0.61 7.06 18.74
C LEU A 71 -1.65 7.90 19.51
N ALA A 72 -1.65 9.21 19.28
CA ALA A 72 -2.74 10.09 19.72
C ALA A 72 -4.11 9.62 19.18
N PRO A 73 -5.25 10.03 19.77
CA PRO A 73 -6.58 9.59 19.33
C PRO A 73 -6.90 9.91 17.86
N GLY A 74 -7.71 9.06 17.22
CA GLY A 74 -8.21 9.26 15.86
C GLY A 74 -8.73 7.96 15.24
N ASP A 75 -9.80 8.02 14.46
CA ASP A 75 -10.46 6.81 13.91
C ASP A 75 -9.69 6.18 12.75
N TRP A 76 -8.83 6.97 12.10
CA TRP A 76 -8.00 6.56 10.97
C TRP A 76 -6.52 6.71 11.31
N VAL A 77 -5.70 5.95 10.60
CA VAL A 77 -4.25 6.08 10.64
C VAL A 77 -3.75 6.13 9.21
N LEU A 78 -2.99 7.17 8.87
CA LEU A 78 -2.19 7.17 7.64
C LEU A 78 -0.98 6.29 7.87
N VAL A 79 -0.75 5.37 6.95
CA VAL A 79 0.34 4.40 6.97
C VAL A 79 1.19 4.66 5.74
N GLY A 80 2.44 5.04 5.98
CA GLY A 80 3.42 5.33 4.93
C GLY A 80 4.76 4.66 5.19
N TRP A 81 5.64 4.67 4.19
CA TRP A 81 7.00 4.12 4.32
C TRP A 81 8.00 4.87 3.46
N GLY A 82 9.19 5.14 4.01
CA GLY A 82 10.21 5.89 3.29
C GLY A 82 11.57 5.93 3.97
N ASP A 83 12.55 6.59 3.33
CA ASP A 83 13.90 6.79 3.87
C ASP A 83 13.87 7.52 5.22
N ALA A 84 14.56 6.95 6.22
CA ALA A 84 14.53 7.39 7.61
C ALA A 84 15.02 8.84 7.85
N LYS A 85 15.73 9.44 6.88
CA LYS A 85 16.20 10.83 6.97
C LYS A 85 15.36 11.75 6.10
N PHE A 86 15.21 11.42 4.83
CA PHE A 86 14.54 12.28 3.85
C PHE A 86 13.03 12.37 4.09
N TYR A 87 12.38 11.27 4.47
CA TYR A 87 10.93 11.23 4.68
C TYR A 87 10.50 11.87 6.00
N VAL A 88 11.35 11.81 7.02
CA VAL A 88 11.09 12.42 8.33
C VAL A 88 11.20 13.94 8.29
N ASP A 89 12.17 14.47 7.53
CA ASP A 89 12.50 15.90 7.50
C ASP A 89 11.46 16.75 6.74
N GLN A 90 10.93 17.78 7.41
CA GLN A 90 9.92 18.71 6.88
C GLN A 90 10.49 19.95 6.18
N SER A 91 11.81 20.11 6.14
CA SER A 91 12.42 21.29 5.51
C SER A 91 12.11 21.34 4.00
N PRO A 92 12.11 22.51 3.37
CA PRO A 92 11.84 22.63 1.93
C PRO A 92 12.73 21.70 1.09
N VAL A 93 12.13 20.99 0.13
CA VAL A 93 12.84 19.99 -0.70
C VAL A 93 14.01 20.61 -1.46
N SER A 94 13.91 21.89 -1.85
CA SER A 94 14.99 22.63 -2.52
C SER A 94 16.30 22.65 -1.71
N GLY A 95 16.21 22.65 -0.38
CA GLY A 95 17.37 22.59 0.51
C GLY A 95 17.92 21.18 0.74
N ARG A 96 17.23 20.14 0.26
CA ARG A 96 17.49 18.73 0.58
C ARG A 96 17.73 17.84 -0.65
N LEU A 97 18.03 18.43 -1.79
CA LEU A 97 18.25 17.71 -3.05
C LEU A 97 19.38 16.66 -2.93
N ALA A 98 20.46 16.99 -2.22
CA ALA A 98 21.56 16.05 -1.97
C ALA A 98 21.10 14.84 -1.14
N ASP A 99 20.25 15.06 -0.13
CA ASP A 99 19.69 13.97 0.68
C ASP A 99 18.66 13.15 -0.09
N GLY A 100 17.89 13.77 -1.00
CA GLY A 100 17.02 13.06 -1.92
C GLY A 100 17.81 12.18 -2.89
N ALA A 101 18.91 12.68 -3.46
CA ALA A 101 19.80 11.89 -4.29
C ALA A 101 20.43 10.72 -3.52
N ARG A 102 20.85 10.95 -2.27
CA ARG A 102 21.33 9.86 -1.39
C ARG A 102 20.23 8.82 -1.18
N ALA A 103 19.03 9.23 -0.81
CA ALA A 103 17.92 8.32 -0.56
C ALA A 103 17.64 7.43 -1.78
N LEU A 104 17.68 7.98 -2.99
CA LEU A 104 17.42 7.23 -4.21
C LEU A 104 18.60 6.34 -4.64
N PHE A 105 19.82 6.85 -4.64
CA PHE A 105 20.93 6.20 -5.34
C PHE A 105 21.92 5.46 -4.43
N LYS A 106 21.91 5.71 -3.12
CA LYS A 106 22.70 4.92 -2.18
C LYS A 106 21.91 3.65 -1.82
N PRO A 107 22.44 2.43 -2.00
CA PRO A 107 21.76 1.22 -1.54
C PRO A 107 21.81 1.11 -0.01
N GLY A 108 20.81 0.44 0.55
CA GLY A 108 20.79 0.08 1.98
C GLY A 108 20.49 1.24 2.94
N ASN A 109 19.82 2.30 2.50
CA ASN A 109 19.42 3.34 3.45
C ASN A 109 18.38 2.78 4.43
N ALA A 110 18.49 3.17 5.70
CA ALA A 110 17.47 2.88 6.70
C ALA A 110 16.12 3.46 6.26
N ALA A 111 15.04 2.72 6.53
CA ALA A 111 13.69 3.16 6.25
C ALA A 111 12.84 3.16 7.53
N VAL A 112 11.71 3.85 7.47
CA VAL A 112 10.74 3.95 8.56
C VAL A 112 9.33 3.69 8.06
N VAL A 113 8.51 3.07 8.91
CA VAL A 113 7.05 3.04 8.77
C VAL A 113 6.49 4.24 9.52
N MET A 114 5.77 5.10 8.82
CA MET A 114 5.06 6.22 9.39
C MET A 114 3.64 5.81 9.74
N LEU A 115 3.22 6.15 10.96
CA LEU A 115 1.84 6.06 11.42
C LEU A 115 1.40 7.44 11.92
N ASP A 116 0.39 8.03 11.26
CA ASP A 116 -0.14 9.36 11.60
C ASP A 116 -1.65 9.27 11.90
N PRO A 117 -2.09 9.54 13.13
CA PRO A 117 -3.49 9.42 13.51
C PRO A 117 -4.32 10.57 12.93
N VAL A 118 -5.45 10.22 12.32
CA VAL A 118 -6.37 11.18 11.71
C VAL A 118 -7.77 10.99 12.28
N ALA A 119 -8.32 12.05 12.86
CA ALA A 119 -9.68 12.04 13.40
C ALA A 119 -10.75 12.19 12.29
N THR A 120 -10.44 12.90 11.21
CA THR A 120 -11.37 13.17 10.12
C THR A 120 -11.39 12.02 9.12
N ASP A 121 -12.60 11.61 8.71
CA ASP A 121 -12.79 10.69 7.59
C ASP A 121 -11.97 11.11 6.35
N PRO A 122 -11.07 10.23 5.83
CA PRO A 122 -10.27 10.51 4.64
C PRO A 122 -11.11 10.95 3.43
N ALA A 123 -12.35 10.47 3.30
CA ALA A 123 -13.24 10.87 2.23
C ALA A 123 -13.60 12.36 2.23
N ARG A 124 -13.57 12.99 3.42
CA ARG A 124 -13.82 14.42 3.64
C ARG A 124 -12.52 15.24 3.68
N ARG A 125 -11.41 14.61 4.07
CA ARG A 125 -10.10 15.27 4.24
C ARG A 125 -9.31 15.41 2.94
N PHE A 126 -9.42 14.46 2.03
CA PHE A 126 -8.65 14.41 0.78
C PHE A 126 -9.57 14.57 -0.44
N ARG A 127 -9.04 15.23 -1.48
CA ARG A 127 -9.78 15.48 -2.73
C ARG A 127 -10.06 14.15 -3.44
N PRO A 128 -11.22 13.98 -4.11
CA PRO A 128 -11.56 12.74 -4.82
C PRO A 128 -10.50 12.25 -5.81
N GLU A 129 -9.81 13.16 -6.49
CA GLU A 129 -8.75 12.88 -7.46
C GLU A 129 -7.43 12.39 -6.83
N ASP A 130 -7.22 12.70 -5.55
CA ASP A 130 -6.01 12.37 -4.79
C ASP A 130 -6.21 11.10 -3.93
N ARG A 131 -7.37 10.44 -4.05
CA ARG A 131 -7.71 9.27 -3.25
C ARG A 131 -8.47 8.20 -4.02
N GLN A 132 -8.22 6.93 -3.70
CA GLN A 132 -8.97 5.79 -4.19
C GLN A 132 -9.49 4.99 -3.00
N ALA A 133 -10.82 4.86 -2.89
CA ALA A 133 -11.45 3.98 -1.90
C ALA A 133 -11.29 2.53 -2.35
N LEU A 134 -10.90 1.66 -1.40
CA LEU A 134 -10.72 0.23 -1.61
C LEU A 134 -11.44 -0.54 -0.50
N THR A 135 -12.44 -1.34 -0.86
CA THR A 135 -13.13 -2.22 0.10
C THR A 135 -12.48 -3.60 0.08
N LEU A 136 -11.75 -3.93 1.15
CA LEU A 136 -11.06 -5.20 1.33
C LEU A 136 -11.96 -6.20 2.06
N SER A 137 -11.87 -7.49 1.76
CA SER A 137 -12.44 -8.51 2.65
C SER A 137 -11.73 -8.48 4.01
N GLN A 138 -12.30 -9.12 5.04
CA GLN A 138 -11.62 -9.28 6.33
C GLN A 138 -10.27 -10.00 6.19
N ALA A 139 -10.21 -11.00 5.31
CA ALA A 139 -8.98 -11.72 4.99
C ALA A 139 -7.95 -10.83 4.27
N GLY A 140 -8.39 -10.04 3.29
CA GLY A 140 -7.54 -9.07 2.58
C GLY A 140 -6.98 -8.00 3.51
N MET A 141 -7.80 -7.48 4.44
CA MET A 141 -7.34 -6.59 5.50
C MET A 141 -6.32 -7.28 6.42
N GLY A 142 -6.53 -8.56 6.74
CA GLY A 142 -5.56 -9.38 7.47
C GLY A 142 -4.20 -9.48 6.76
N GLY A 143 -4.20 -9.71 5.44
CA GLY A 143 -3.00 -9.74 4.61
C GLY A 143 -2.27 -8.40 4.56
N LEU A 144 -3.01 -7.30 4.37
CA LEU A 144 -2.48 -5.94 4.43
C LEU A 144 -1.80 -5.67 5.77
N ARG A 145 -2.50 -5.93 6.88
CA ARG A 145 -1.99 -5.74 8.24
C ARG A 145 -0.71 -6.54 8.49
N ALA A 146 -0.70 -7.81 8.09
CA ALA A 146 0.47 -8.67 8.24
C ALA A 146 1.68 -8.14 7.46
N ARG A 147 1.48 -7.64 6.24
CA ARG A 147 2.55 -7.06 5.42
C ARG A 147 3.09 -5.74 6.01
N VAL A 148 2.23 -4.88 6.56
CA VAL A 148 2.68 -3.68 7.30
C VAL A 148 3.50 -4.10 8.52
N GLN A 149 2.99 -5.03 9.33
CA GLN A 149 3.70 -5.53 10.52
C GLN A 149 5.07 -6.13 10.17
N ALA A 150 5.17 -6.89 9.06
CA ALA A 150 6.45 -7.45 8.60
C ALA A 150 7.49 -6.40 8.21
N SER A 151 7.07 -5.15 7.96
CA SER A 151 7.98 -4.04 7.69
C SER A 151 8.61 -3.47 8.94
N LEU A 152 7.99 -3.64 10.12
CA LEU A 152 8.43 -3.04 11.39
C LEU A 152 9.64 -3.79 11.96
N ALA A 153 10.66 -3.03 12.37
CA ALA A 153 11.71 -3.53 13.23
C ALA A 153 11.21 -3.61 14.67
N THR A 154 11.63 -4.67 15.35
CA THR A 154 11.19 -4.97 16.71
C THR A 154 12.39 -5.21 17.62
N ASP A 155 12.24 -4.83 18.89
CA ASP A 155 13.22 -5.12 19.92
C ASP A 155 13.22 -6.62 20.31
N ALA A 156 14.07 -7.00 21.26
CA ALA A 156 14.16 -8.37 21.75
C ALA A 156 12.86 -8.89 22.41
N ALA A 157 11.97 -7.99 22.82
CA ALA A 157 10.65 -8.33 23.38
C ALA A 157 9.55 -8.38 22.32
N GLY A 158 9.87 -8.15 21.04
CA GLY A 158 8.92 -8.13 19.93
C GLY A 158 8.15 -6.80 19.80
N ARG A 159 8.54 -5.76 20.53
CA ARG A 159 7.87 -4.45 20.51
C ARG A 159 8.41 -3.59 19.36
N PRO A 160 7.58 -2.74 18.74
CA PRO A 160 8.03 -1.88 17.64
C PRO A 160 9.05 -0.85 18.14
N ILE A 161 10.11 -0.62 17.37
CA ILE A 161 11.14 0.37 17.72
C ILE A 161 10.73 1.73 17.15
N LEU A 162 10.48 2.71 18.02
CA LEU A 162 10.22 4.09 17.61
C LEU A 162 11.55 4.75 17.18
N ALA A 163 11.68 5.08 15.90
CA ALA A 163 12.85 5.79 15.38
C ALA A 163 12.81 7.27 15.78
N THR A 164 11.65 7.91 15.60
CA THR A 164 11.46 9.32 15.92
C THR A 164 9.98 9.72 15.97
N ALA A 165 9.71 10.79 16.70
CA ALA A 165 8.44 11.52 16.65
C ALA A 165 8.74 12.90 16.05
N ARG A 166 7.94 13.32 15.09
CA ARG A 166 8.22 14.57 14.40
C ARG A 166 7.68 15.75 15.20
N PRO A 167 8.45 16.84 15.39
CA PRO A 167 7.96 18.01 16.11
C PRO A 167 6.77 18.66 15.40
N GLY A 168 5.71 18.96 16.14
CA GLY A 168 4.57 19.73 15.63
C GLY A 168 3.52 18.94 14.85
N ASP A 169 3.64 17.62 14.75
CA ASP A 169 2.55 16.74 14.31
C ASP A 169 2.45 15.46 15.17
N ASP A 170 1.37 14.70 14.97
CA ASP A 170 1.09 13.47 15.72
C ASP A 170 1.67 12.22 15.06
N ALA A 171 2.40 12.38 13.95
CA ALA A 171 3.02 11.27 13.25
C ALA A 171 4.13 10.63 14.09
N ARG A 172 4.19 9.31 14.05
CA ARG A 172 5.25 8.50 14.68
C ARG A 172 5.92 7.65 13.62
N PHE A 173 7.25 7.62 13.65
CA PHE A 173 8.07 6.91 12.70
C PHE A 173 8.75 5.75 13.40
N PHE A 174 8.40 4.54 13.01
CA PHE A 174 8.96 3.30 13.54
C PHE A 174 10.05 2.79 12.60
N GLU A 175 11.12 2.24 13.15
CA GLU A 175 12.19 1.64 12.35
C GLU A 175 11.62 0.52 11.46
N SER A 176 12.10 0.47 10.22
CA SER A 176 11.78 -0.62 9.31
C SER A 176 12.92 -1.62 9.22
N ARG A 177 12.60 -2.92 9.11
CA ARG A 177 13.58 -3.97 8.78
C ARG A 177 14.03 -3.93 7.33
N GLU A 178 13.34 -3.14 6.51
CA GLU A 178 13.54 -3.04 5.08
C GLU A 178 14.35 -1.77 4.75
N THR A 179 15.03 -1.75 3.60
CA THR A 179 15.90 -0.63 3.21
C THR A 179 15.35 0.13 2.01
N PHE A 180 15.57 1.45 1.99
CA PHE A 180 15.13 2.36 0.93
C PHE A 180 16.23 2.62 -0.11
N TRP A 181 15.84 2.55 -1.39
CA TRP A 181 16.64 2.97 -2.56
C TRP A 181 15.74 2.98 -3.82
N VAL A 182 16.25 3.38 -4.98
CA VAL A 182 15.45 3.52 -6.22
C VAL A 182 14.78 2.21 -6.70
N GLY A 183 15.36 1.05 -6.39
CA GLY A 183 14.73 -0.24 -6.66
C GLY A 183 13.64 -0.61 -5.65
N ARG A 184 13.52 0.14 -4.53
CA ARG A 184 12.57 -0.11 -3.46
C ARG A 184 12.04 1.21 -2.88
N LEU A 185 11.18 1.84 -3.68
CA LEU A 185 10.51 3.09 -3.36
C LEU A 185 9.26 2.86 -2.49
N CYS A 186 8.74 3.94 -1.93
CA CYS A 186 7.44 3.97 -1.25
C CYS A 186 6.31 3.34 -2.09
N ASN A 187 6.27 3.65 -3.38
CA ASN A 187 5.24 3.14 -4.29
C ASN A 187 5.37 1.62 -4.53
N HIS A 188 6.59 1.06 -4.50
CA HIS A 188 6.78 -0.40 -4.52
C HIS A 188 6.26 -1.03 -3.24
N TRP A 189 6.58 -0.42 -2.09
CA TRP A 189 6.11 -0.87 -0.79
C TRP A 189 4.59 -0.86 -0.69
N THR A 190 3.94 0.24 -1.10
CA THR A 190 2.47 0.35 -1.13
C THR A 190 1.86 -0.68 -2.07
N ALA A 191 2.45 -0.93 -3.25
CA ALA A 191 1.98 -1.98 -4.14
C ALA A 191 2.08 -3.37 -3.51
N GLU A 192 3.13 -3.67 -2.75
CA GLU A 192 3.24 -4.93 -2.00
C GLU A 192 2.16 -5.06 -0.92
N LEU A 193 1.77 -3.96 -0.25
CA LEU A 193 0.62 -3.96 0.67
C LEU A 193 -0.69 -4.32 -0.04
N LEU A 194 -0.95 -3.66 -1.18
CA LEU A 194 -2.15 -3.89 -1.98
C LEU A 194 -2.20 -5.31 -2.53
N SER A 195 -1.06 -5.84 -2.97
CA SER A 195 -0.95 -7.23 -3.41
C SER A 195 -1.21 -8.22 -2.28
N ALA A 196 -0.70 -7.97 -1.07
CA ALA A 196 -1.01 -8.79 0.10
C ALA A 196 -2.49 -8.70 0.50
N ALA A 197 -3.18 -7.62 0.12
CA ALA A 197 -4.61 -7.45 0.28
C ALA A 197 -5.45 -8.11 -0.84
N GLY A 198 -4.80 -8.72 -1.85
CA GLY A 198 -5.47 -9.41 -2.96
C GLY A 198 -5.60 -8.61 -4.25
N LEU A 199 -5.12 -7.36 -4.32
CA LEU A 199 -5.21 -6.58 -5.55
C LEU A 199 -4.20 -7.10 -6.59
N PRO A 200 -4.57 -7.15 -7.89
CA PRO A 200 -3.61 -7.40 -8.94
C PRO A 200 -2.63 -6.22 -9.03
N ILE A 201 -1.33 -6.49 -9.10
CA ILE A 201 -0.30 -5.44 -9.21
C ILE A 201 0.67 -5.67 -10.37
N ARG A 202 1.21 -4.57 -10.91
CA ARG A 202 2.31 -4.57 -11.88
C ARG A 202 3.59 -4.11 -11.20
N PRO A 203 4.36 -5.01 -10.56
CA PRO A 203 5.44 -4.64 -9.64
C PRO A 203 6.54 -3.77 -10.28
N TRP A 204 6.76 -3.87 -11.59
CA TRP A 204 7.78 -3.10 -12.29
C TRP A 204 7.32 -1.72 -12.78
N ARG A 205 6.03 -1.41 -12.67
CA ARG A 205 5.47 -0.12 -13.10
C ARG A 205 5.16 0.83 -11.95
N THR A 206 5.26 0.37 -10.71
CA THR A 206 4.93 1.13 -9.50
C THR A 206 6.03 2.13 -9.11
N LEU A 207 6.78 2.65 -10.08
CA LEU A 207 7.77 3.70 -9.88
C LEU A 207 7.12 5.04 -9.53
N THR A 208 5.90 5.28 -10.03
CA THR A 208 5.13 6.51 -9.82
C THR A 208 3.86 6.23 -9.04
N SER A 209 3.44 7.18 -8.21
CA SER A 209 2.21 7.08 -7.43
C SER A 209 0.99 6.93 -8.34
N GLY A 210 0.95 7.69 -9.44
CA GLY A 210 -0.12 7.58 -10.43
C GLY A 210 -0.29 6.20 -11.06
N GLU A 211 0.76 5.38 -11.21
CA GLU A 211 0.58 3.99 -11.68
C GLU A 211 0.01 3.08 -10.58
N VAL A 212 0.38 3.29 -9.31
CA VAL A 212 -0.24 2.59 -8.17
C VAL A 212 -1.74 2.90 -8.12
N MET A 213 -2.11 4.18 -8.25
CA MET A 213 -3.51 4.63 -8.31
C MET A 213 -4.28 3.98 -9.46
N ARG A 214 -3.72 4.00 -10.69
CA ARG A 214 -4.34 3.36 -11.86
C ARG A 214 -4.51 1.84 -11.68
N THR A 215 -3.53 1.19 -11.07
CA THR A 215 -3.57 -0.25 -10.80
C THR A 215 -4.68 -0.57 -9.80
N ALA A 216 -4.79 0.20 -8.72
CA ALA A 216 -5.84 0.06 -7.72
C ALA A 216 -7.24 0.30 -8.31
N ALA A 217 -7.39 1.34 -9.13
CA ALA A 217 -8.65 1.65 -9.81
C ALA A 217 -9.09 0.56 -10.79
N ARG A 218 -8.14 -0.04 -11.54
CA ARG A 218 -8.43 -1.18 -12.44
C ARG A 218 -8.86 -2.42 -11.65
N GLY A 219 -8.15 -2.75 -10.58
CA GLY A 219 -8.51 -3.88 -9.72
C GLY A 219 -9.93 -3.75 -9.16
N GLN A 220 -10.31 -2.54 -8.71
CA GLN A 220 -11.68 -2.24 -8.28
C GLN A 220 -12.72 -2.47 -9.38
N ALA A 221 -12.47 -1.94 -10.58
CA ALA A 221 -13.41 -2.07 -11.70
C ALA A 221 -13.58 -3.53 -12.16
N GLU A 222 -12.48 -4.29 -12.27
CA GLU A 222 -12.48 -5.70 -12.65
C GLU A 222 -13.18 -6.57 -11.58
N GLY A 223 -12.94 -6.27 -10.30
CA GLY A 223 -13.61 -6.91 -9.16
C GLY A 223 -15.12 -6.71 -9.17
N GLY A 224 -15.58 -5.47 -9.37
CA GLY A 224 -17.00 -5.15 -9.42
C GLY A 224 -17.74 -5.79 -10.61
N GLN A 225 -17.07 -5.92 -11.77
CA GLN A 225 -17.62 -6.63 -12.92
C GLN A 225 -17.74 -8.14 -12.68
N ALA A 226 -16.74 -8.76 -12.05
CA ALA A 226 -16.77 -10.18 -11.70
C ALA A 226 -17.85 -10.52 -10.67
N GLU A 227 -18.07 -9.66 -9.68
CA GLU A 227 -19.16 -9.81 -8.71
C GLU A 227 -20.54 -9.62 -9.35
N GLY A 228 -20.70 -8.61 -10.21
CA GLY A 228 -21.95 -8.40 -10.95
C GLY A 228 -22.32 -9.63 -11.79
N GLY A 229 -21.35 -10.22 -12.49
CA GLY A 229 -21.56 -11.45 -13.24
C GLY A 229 -21.92 -12.67 -12.38
N ARG A 230 -21.29 -12.83 -11.20
CA ARG A 230 -21.63 -13.91 -10.25
C ARG A 230 -23.04 -13.74 -9.66
N ALA A 231 -23.43 -12.52 -9.32
CA ALA A 231 -24.76 -12.23 -8.79
C ALA A 231 -25.86 -12.43 -9.84
N GLU A 232 -25.59 -12.09 -11.10
CA GLU A 232 -26.47 -12.36 -12.25
C GLU A 232 -26.64 -13.88 -12.45
N ALA A 233 -25.53 -14.63 -12.50
CA ALA A 233 -25.55 -16.09 -12.67
C ALA A 233 -26.29 -16.81 -11.52
N ALA A 234 -26.07 -16.39 -10.28
CA ALA A 234 -26.77 -16.93 -9.11
C ALA A 234 -28.29 -16.66 -9.15
N LYS A 235 -28.75 -15.54 -9.74
CA LYS A 235 -30.18 -15.27 -9.95
C LYS A 235 -30.78 -16.14 -11.06
N LEU A 236 -30.00 -16.50 -12.09
CA LEU A 236 -30.43 -17.43 -13.14
C LEU A 236 -30.57 -18.87 -12.63
N ASP A 237 -29.67 -19.32 -11.74
CA ASP A 237 -29.74 -20.66 -11.11
C ASP A 237 -30.88 -20.78 -10.08
N LEU A 238 -31.44 -19.66 -9.62
CA LEU A 238 -32.58 -19.60 -8.68
C LEU A 238 -33.95 -19.43 -9.36
N GLN A 239 -34.05 -19.54 -10.70
CA GLN A 239 -35.37 -19.50 -11.33
C GLN A 239 -36.22 -20.74 -10.95
N PRO A 240 -37.48 -20.56 -10.52
CA PRO A 240 -38.22 -21.58 -9.81
C PRO A 240 -38.77 -22.67 -10.73
N VAL A 241 -38.84 -23.88 -10.16
CA VAL A 241 -39.72 -24.97 -10.60
C VAL A 241 -41.13 -24.41 -10.80
N ARG A 242 -41.66 -24.58 -12.02
CA ARG A 242 -43.06 -24.26 -12.35
C ARG A 242 -43.99 -25.23 -11.62
N ASP A 243 -44.96 -24.62 -10.93
CA ASP A 243 -46.26 -25.09 -10.40
C ASP A 243 -46.36 -26.47 -9.74
#